data_AF-A0A7X8QSY2-F1
#
_entry.id   AF-A0A7X8QSY2-F1
#
_cell.length_a   1.000
_cell.length_b   1.000
_cell.length_c   1.000
_cell.angle_alpha   90.00
_cell.angle_beta   90.00
_cell.angle_gamma   90.00
#
_symmetry.space_group_name_H-M   'P 1'
#
loop_
_entity.id
_entity.type
_entity.pdbx_description
1 polymer ?
#
loop_
_entity_poly.entity_id
_entity_poly.type
_entity_poly.pdbx_seq_one_letter_code
_entity_poly.pdbx_strand_id
1 'polypeptide(L)'
;MIKGKREALVGRAHKFEEGIKRIARTIESQPPADVTPLSLPERDISEVSAREIENPETATFWSDYPFKLEQDNLPTLDYDTDAVAVQLRQYYQLDAEGNKVQDPRDPRRYATSGAGTMQEVLDKLFDRAKAQNATLNTTRAELRKVREELVDVINEHNRLKRNSRIDKKTIEDLNATIARLEGEKAKLQGEVENLNAEVADLQAEVAEKTAEIEHQKETILNRDTTIASLHKQVEKLMNPRPGVTVAGSGGGSAIADNLENALSPGDKGKVVAFDDNLKFAVIEFDSDFMRELLGEDLSRGLPQIEMMVRRPGLETASGDFVTRIRLRQRVRDQGLVIADILIDWQQVPLEQNDVVYF
;
A
#
# COMPACT_ATOMS: atom_id res chain seq x y z
N MET A 1 1.60 -49.55 84.38
CA MET A 1 1.44 -48.11 84.06
C MET A 1 2.65 -47.47 83.36
N ILE A 2 3.90 -47.79 83.74
CA ILE A 2 5.13 -47.26 83.08
C ILE A 2 5.27 -47.70 81.60
N LYS A 3 4.75 -48.89 81.26
CA LYS A 3 4.84 -49.49 79.92
C LYS A 3 4.10 -48.66 78.84
N GLY A 4 2.86 -48.26 79.09
CA GLY A 4 2.09 -47.43 78.15
C GLY A 4 2.67 -46.03 77.91
N LYS A 5 3.42 -45.47 78.87
CA LYS A 5 4.11 -44.18 78.71
C LYS A 5 5.37 -44.30 77.86
N ARG A 6 6.05 -45.44 77.93
CA ARG A 6 7.19 -45.75 77.06
C ARG A 6 6.72 -45.95 75.62
N GLU A 7 5.59 -46.62 75.41
CA GLU A 7 4.96 -46.76 74.08
C GLU A 7 4.60 -45.41 73.45
N ALA A 8 4.05 -44.47 74.22
CA ALA A 8 3.72 -43.15 73.69
C ALA A 8 4.96 -42.30 73.30
N LEU A 9 6.10 -42.47 73.97
CA LEU A 9 7.38 -41.81 73.63
C LEU A 9 8.02 -42.43 72.38
N VAL A 10 7.90 -43.75 72.24
CA VAL A 10 8.28 -44.46 71.02
C VAL A 10 7.43 -44.00 69.85
N GLY A 11 6.11 -43.84 70.03
CA GLY A 11 5.23 -43.29 69.00
C GLY A 11 5.56 -41.85 68.58
N ARG A 12 6.17 -41.05 69.46
CA ARG A 12 6.61 -39.68 69.16
C ARG A 12 7.94 -39.62 68.41
N ALA A 13 8.89 -40.46 68.80
CA ALA A 13 10.13 -40.67 68.05
C ALA A 13 9.85 -41.18 66.63
N HIS A 14 8.82 -42.02 66.46
CA HIS A 14 8.34 -42.44 65.15
C HIS A 14 7.81 -41.29 64.30
N LYS A 15 7.03 -40.36 64.86
CA LYS A 15 6.56 -39.18 64.10
C LYS A 15 7.70 -38.23 63.71
N PHE A 16 8.75 -38.16 64.51
CA PHE A 16 9.95 -37.39 64.22
C PHE A 16 10.79 -38.02 63.10
N GLU A 17 10.90 -39.35 63.14
CA GLU A 17 11.45 -40.15 62.04
C GLU A 17 10.68 -39.88 60.73
N GLU A 18 9.35 -39.86 60.79
CA GLU A 18 8.49 -39.49 59.67
C GLU A 18 8.70 -38.04 59.19
N GLY A 19 9.09 -37.11 60.05
CA GLY A 19 9.37 -35.71 59.68
C GLY A 19 10.64 -35.56 58.83
N ILE A 20 11.73 -36.24 59.21
CA ILE A 20 12.96 -36.23 58.40
C ILE A 20 12.76 -37.02 57.10
N LYS A 21 11.98 -38.10 57.10
CA LYS A 21 11.54 -38.79 55.88
C LYS A 21 10.80 -37.85 54.93
N ARG A 22 10.03 -36.89 55.45
CA ARG A 22 9.37 -35.86 54.64
C ARG A 22 10.36 -34.81 54.11
N ILE A 23 11.34 -34.34 54.90
CA ILE A 23 12.39 -33.41 54.44
C ILE A 23 13.23 -34.04 53.33
N ALA A 24 13.60 -35.32 53.47
CA ALA A 24 14.35 -36.06 52.46
C ALA A 24 13.69 -35.95 51.07
N ARG A 25 12.36 -36.12 51.05
CA ARG A 25 11.54 -36.03 49.83
C ARG A 25 11.46 -34.63 49.22
N THR A 26 12.09 -33.61 49.82
CA THR A 26 12.19 -32.24 49.26
C THR A 26 13.56 -31.93 48.67
N ILE A 27 14.55 -32.80 48.84
CA ILE A 27 15.91 -32.64 48.34
C ILE A 27 16.09 -33.63 47.19
N GLU A 28 16.50 -33.16 46.02
CA GLU A 28 16.79 -34.02 44.86
C GLU A 28 17.84 -35.09 45.23
N SER A 29 17.55 -36.36 44.94
CA SER A 29 18.43 -37.49 45.27
C SER A 29 19.63 -37.61 44.34
N GLN A 30 19.57 -36.92 43.20
CA GLN A 30 20.61 -36.89 42.19
C GLN A 30 20.55 -35.56 41.44
N PRO A 31 21.68 -35.07 40.90
CA PRO A 31 21.67 -33.94 40.00
C PRO A 31 20.82 -34.26 38.76
N PRO A 32 20.26 -33.25 38.07
CA PRO A 32 19.60 -33.46 36.78
C PRO A 32 20.54 -34.18 35.81
N ALA A 33 20.00 -35.19 35.14
CA ALA A 33 20.78 -35.96 34.18
C ALA A 33 21.20 -35.07 33.00
N ASP A 34 22.31 -35.38 32.34
CA ASP A 34 22.62 -34.71 31.08
C ASP A 34 21.55 -35.13 30.05
N VAL A 35 20.88 -34.13 29.48
CA VAL A 35 19.89 -34.30 28.42
C VAL A 35 20.51 -33.94 27.09
N THR A 36 20.15 -34.71 26.06
CA THR A 36 20.52 -34.37 24.69
C THR A 36 20.00 -32.97 24.38
N PRO A 37 20.87 -32.04 23.92
CA PRO A 37 20.46 -30.70 23.52
C PRO A 37 19.33 -30.77 22.50
N LEU A 38 18.28 -29.98 22.70
CA LEU A 38 17.23 -29.82 21.70
C LEU A 38 17.80 -29.02 20.52
N SER A 39 17.47 -29.46 19.30
CA SER A 39 17.76 -28.68 18.10
C SER A 39 16.78 -27.51 18.00
N LEU A 40 17.14 -26.39 18.63
CA LEU A 40 16.33 -25.16 18.64
C LEU A 40 16.78 -24.20 17.52
N PRO A 41 15.88 -23.34 17.02
CA PRO A 41 16.24 -22.36 16.01
C PRO A 41 17.21 -21.34 16.59
N GLU A 42 18.24 -21.02 15.82
CA GLU A 42 19.22 -20.00 16.18
C GLU A 42 18.84 -18.65 15.57
N ARG A 43 19.14 -17.57 16.30
CA ARG A 43 18.84 -16.21 15.85
C ARG A 43 19.79 -15.80 14.74
N ASP A 44 19.26 -15.43 13.58
CA ASP A 44 20.01 -14.80 12.49
C ASP A 44 20.63 -13.48 12.99
N ILE A 45 21.95 -13.37 12.91
CA ILE A 45 22.71 -12.16 13.26
C ILE A 45 23.33 -11.46 12.06
N SER A 46 23.19 -12.04 10.86
CA SER A 46 23.69 -11.45 9.61
C SER A 46 23.03 -10.11 9.31
N GLU A 47 23.71 -9.25 8.56
CA GLU A 47 23.13 -7.98 8.13
C GLU A 47 21.90 -8.14 7.22
N VAL A 48 21.10 -7.08 7.12
CA VAL A 48 19.98 -6.99 6.17
C VAL A 48 20.49 -6.26 4.92
N SER A 49 20.98 -7.05 3.97
CA SER A 49 21.41 -6.60 2.64
C SER A 49 20.44 -7.06 1.56
N ALA A 50 20.42 -6.35 0.42
CA ALA A 50 19.71 -6.81 -0.78
C ALA A 50 20.41 -8.00 -1.47
N ARG A 51 21.68 -8.24 -1.14
CA ARG A 51 22.41 -9.43 -1.57
C ARG A 51 21.76 -10.67 -0.96
N GLU A 52 21.63 -11.70 -1.78
CA GLU A 52 21.17 -13.01 -1.33
C GLU A 52 22.22 -13.63 -0.41
N ILE A 53 21.80 -13.97 0.81
CA ILE A 53 22.63 -14.64 1.80
C ILE A 53 22.08 -16.07 1.90
N GLU A 54 22.76 -17.02 1.26
CA GLU A 54 22.34 -18.44 1.26
C GLU A 54 22.39 -19.05 2.66
N ASN A 55 23.45 -18.75 3.43
CA ASN A 55 23.66 -19.25 4.78
C ASN A 55 23.90 -18.08 5.74
N PRO A 56 22.85 -17.60 6.43
CA PRO A 56 23.01 -16.53 7.40
C PRO A 56 23.81 -17.03 8.62
N GLU A 57 24.73 -16.20 9.10
CA GLU A 57 25.33 -16.34 10.41
C GLU A 57 24.26 -16.32 11.50
N THR A 58 24.37 -17.27 12.42
CA THR A 58 23.44 -17.50 13.52
C THR A 58 24.13 -17.37 14.88
N ALA A 59 23.37 -16.98 15.90
CA ALA A 59 23.89 -16.85 17.25
C ALA A 59 24.09 -18.22 17.92
N THR A 60 25.22 -18.39 18.61
CA THR A 60 25.57 -19.63 19.34
C THR A 60 24.92 -19.75 20.72
N PHE A 61 23.85 -19.01 20.99
CA PHE A 61 23.25 -18.95 22.34
C PHE A 61 22.88 -20.33 22.91
N TRP A 62 22.37 -21.23 22.07
CA TRP A 62 21.94 -22.56 22.50
C TRP A 62 23.09 -23.53 22.79
N SER A 63 24.33 -23.26 22.33
CA SER A 63 25.47 -24.15 22.57
C SER A 63 25.83 -24.23 24.06
N ASP A 64 25.69 -23.11 24.76
CA ASP A 64 26.07 -22.96 26.16
C ASP A 64 24.86 -23.10 27.10
N TYR A 65 23.67 -23.32 26.54
CA TYR A 65 22.44 -23.36 27.30
C TYR A 65 22.30 -24.67 28.11
N PRO A 66 22.15 -24.61 29.45
CA PRO A 66 22.16 -25.79 30.30
C PRO A 66 20.79 -26.49 30.35
N PHE A 67 20.42 -27.21 29.28
CA PHE A 67 19.13 -27.92 29.13
C PHE A 67 18.75 -28.82 30.31
N LYS A 68 19.72 -29.37 31.03
CA LYS A 68 19.49 -30.22 32.20
C LYS A 68 18.80 -29.51 33.37
N LEU A 69 18.94 -28.19 33.47
CA LEU A 69 18.29 -27.42 34.53
C LEU A 69 16.77 -27.31 34.36
N GLU A 70 16.24 -27.67 33.18
CA GLU A 70 14.82 -27.66 32.88
C GLU A 70 14.10 -28.97 33.21
N GLN A 71 14.79 -29.95 33.81
CA GLN A 71 14.13 -31.18 34.26
C GLN A 71 13.21 -30.89 35.45
N ASP A 72 11.92 -31.14 35.24
CA ASP A 72 10.90 -31.01 36.28
C ASP A 72 10.79 -32.31 37.09
N ASN A 73 10.41 -32.18 38.36
CA ASN A 73 10.09 -33.31 39.25
C ASN A 73 11.21 -34.35 39.39
N LEU A 74 12.46 -33.89 39.56
CA LEU A 74 13.58 -34.77 39.83
C LEU A 74 13.31 -35.64 41.07
N PRO A 75 13.73 -36.93 41.06
CA PRO A 75 13.57 -37.80 42.22
C PRO A 75 14.23 -37.18 43.45
N THR A 76 13.61 -37.33 44.61
CA THR A 76 14.10 -36.79 45.88
C THR A 76 14.60 -37.88 46.82
N LEU A 77 15.39 -37.53 47.84
CA LEU A 77 15.98 -38.49 48.77
C LEU A 77 14.89 -39.27 49.50
N ASP A 78 15.09 -40.57 49.61
CA ASP A 78 14.21 -41.47 50.35
C ASP A 78 14.91 -41.99 51.60
N TYR A 79 14.49 -41.47 52.76
CA TYR A 79 14.98 -41.88 54.07
C TYR A 79 14.07 -42.90 54.75
N ASP A 80 13.21 -43.59 54.01
CA ASP A 80 12.41 -44.71 54.50
C ASP A 80 13.23 -45.99 54.83
N THR A 81 14.57 -45.91 54.80
CA THR A 81 15.50 -47.01 55.08
C THR A 81 15.85 -47.18 56.58
N ASP A 82 16.04 -48.42 57.02
CA ASP A 82 16.20 -48.80 58.45
C ASP A 82 17.39 -48.18 59.20
N ALA A 83 18.45 -47.75 58.50
CA ALA A 83 19.67 -47.23 59.12
C ALA A 83 19.54 -45.76 59.59
N VAL A 84 18.83 -44.92 58.84
CA VAL A 84 18.64 -43.47 59.13
C VAL A 84 17.67 -43.27 60.29
N ALA A 85 16.74 -44.21 60.46
CA ALA A 85 15.76 -44.27 61.54
C ALA A 85 16.37 -44.28 62.96
N VAL A 86 17.62 -44.73 63.13
CA VAL A 86 18.26 -44.85 64.46
C VAL A 86 18.80 -43.50 64.96
N GLN A 87 19.40 -42.67 64.10
CA GLN A 87 19.95 -41.35 64.46
C GLN A 87 18.86 -40.34 64.84
N LEU A 88 17.70 -40.50 64.23
CA LEU A 88 16.48 -39.75 64.47
C LEU A 88 15.90 -39.89 65.89
N ARG A 89 16.39 -40.82 66.73
CA ARG A 89 15.75 -41.18 68.01
C ARG A 89 16.22 -40.38 69.23
N GLN A 90 17.06 -39.35 69.09
CA GLN A 90 17.54 -38.51 70.20
C GLN A 90 16.64 -37.26 70.41
N TYR A 91 16.15 -37.01 71.65
CA TYR A 91 14.86 -36.31 71.89
C TYR A 91 14.86 -35.09 72.87
N TYR A 92 15.86 -34.90 73.73
CA TYR A 92 15.83 -33.86 74.77
C TYR A 92 16.65 -32.62 74.41
N GLN A 93 16.18 -31.41 74.80
CA GLN A 93 17.00 -30.20 74.75
C GLN A 93 18.06 -30.26 75.86
N LEU A 94 19.32 -30.03 75.48
CA LEU A 94 20.45 -30.04 76.41
C LEU A 94 20.92 -28.60 76.68
N ASP A 95 21.39 -28.33 77.89
CA ASP A 95 22.03 -27.08 78.29
C ASP A 95 23.50 -27.03 77.82
N ALA A 96 24.22 -25.95 78.15
CA ALA A 96 25.62 -25.75 77.73
C ALA A 96 26.60 -26.82 78.27
N GLU A 97 26.17 -27.67 79.21
CA GLU A 97 26.97 -28.67 79.91
C GLU A 97 26.53 -30.12 79.60
N GLY A 98 25.58 -30.31 78.66
CA GLY A 98 25.11 -31.63 78.22
C GLY A 98 24.03 -32.25 79.10
N ASN A 99 23.49 -31.49 80.07
CA ASN A 99 22.39 -31.91 80.92
C ASN A 99 21.06 -31.39 80.33
N LYS A 100 19.92 -31.92 80.76
CA LYS A 100 18.63 -31.62 80.13
C LYS A 100 18.05 -30.30 80.69
N VAL A 101 17.61 -29.39 79.81
CA VAL A 101 16.99 -28.09 80.20
C VAL A 101 15.56 -28.29 80.68
N GLN A 102 15.17 -27.68 81.81
CA GLN A 102 13.81 -27.80 82.36
C GLN A 102 12.76 -26.96 81.61
N ASP A 103 11.53 -27.46 81.51
CA ASP A 103 10.42 -26.83 80.78
C ASP A 103 9.88 -25.58 81.52
N PRO A 104 9.78 -24.41 80.86
CA PRO A 104 9.31 -23.16 81.48
C PRO A 104 7.90 -23.23 82.07
N ARG A 105 7.08 -24.19 81.62
CA ARG A 105 5.70 -24.37 82.09
C ARG A 105 5.59 -25.42 83.21
N ASP A 106 6.63 -26.23 83.45
CA ASP A 106 6.68 -27.26 84.50
C ASP A 106 8.13 -27.56 84.95
N PRO A 107 8.57 -27.09 86.14
CA PRO A 107 9.95 -27.26 86.66
C PRO A 107 10.37 -28.71 86.96
N ARG A 108 9.48 -29.69 86.77
CA ARG A 108 9.76 -31.12 87.00
C ARG A 108 10.01 -31.89 85.71
N ARG A 109 9.97 -31.24 84.55
CA ARG A 109 10.14 -31.84 83.21
C ARG A 109 11.21 -31.11 82.43
N TYR A 110 11.75 -31.78 81.42
CA TYR A 110 12.71 -31.19 80.49
C TYR A 110 12.01 -30.74 79.20
N ALA A 111 12.39 -29.58 78.66
CA ALA A 111 11.80 -28.98 77.48
C ALA A 111 12.07 -29.82 76.21
N THR A 112 11.04 -30.01 75.37
CA THR A 112 11.10 -30.83 74.14
C THR A 112 10.45 -30.20 72.91
N SER A 113 9.75 -29.07 73.07
CA SER A 113 9.13 -28.27 71.99
C SER A 113 9.13 -26.78 72.37
N GLY A 114 9.20 -25.86 71.40
CA GLY A 114 9.31 -24.41 71.64
C GLY A 114 10.68 -23.84 71.24
N ALA A 115 10.88 -22.53 71.44
CA ALA A 115 12.10 -21.84 71.02
C ALA A 115 13.33 -22.49 71.68
N GLY A 116 14.27 -22.96 70.85
CA GLY A 116 15.47 -23.68 71.30
C GLY A 116 15.37 -25.21 71.27
N THR A 117 14.24 -25.77 70.84
CA THR A 117 14.04 -27.23 70.74
C THR A 117 14.11 -27.75 69.31
N MET A 118 14.44 -29.03 69.17
CA MET A 118 14.61 -29.68 67.86
C MET A 118 13.34 -29.67 67.01
N GLN A 119 12.15 -29.79 67.63
CA GLN A 119 10.88 -29.90 66.91
C GLN A 119 10.47 -28.61 66.17
N GLU A 120 10.49 -27.45 66.85
CA GLU A 120 10.04 -26.20 66.22
C GLU A 120 10.95 -25.77 65.07
N VAL A 121 12.25 -26.00 65.21
CA VAL A 121 13.24 -25.71 64.19
C VAL A 121 13.04 -26.61 62.97
N LEU A 122 12.73 -27.89 63.18
CA LEU A 122 12.57 -28.84 62.08
C LEU A 122 11.25 -28.70 61.33
N ASP A 123 10.16 -28.34 62.00
CA ASP A 123 8.88 -28.07 61.32
C ASP A 123 8.98 -26.80 60.46
N LYS A 124 9.54 -25.71 61.01
CA LYS A 124 9.78 -24.48 60.25
C LYS A 124 10.75 -24.70 59.09
N LEU A 125 11.79 -25.51 59.28
CA LEU A 125 12.75 -25.87 58.24
C LEU A 125 12.09 -26.69 57.14
N PHE A 126 11.27 -27.68 57.50
CA PHE A 126 10.59 -28.56 56.56
C PHE A 126 9.57 -27.80 55.70
N ASP A 127 8.69 -27.01 56.31
CA ASP A 127 7.70 -26.24 55.58
C ASP A 127 8.36 -25.26 54.62
N ARG A 128 9.48 -24.64 55.06
CA ARG A 128 10.28 -23.75 54.21
C ARG A 128 10.99 -24.50 53.07
N ALA A 129 11.55 -25.67 53.33
CA ALA A 129 12.22 -26.49 52.31
C ALA A 129 11.24 -27.02 51.27
N LYS A 130 10.07 -27.49 51.71
CA LYS A 130 8.98 -27.93 50.82
C LYS A 130 8.48 -26.78 49.96
N ALA A 131 8.25 -25.61 50.55
CA ALA A 131 7.85 -24.42 49.81
C ALA A 131 8.92 -24.00 48.80
N GLN A 132 10.21 -24.04 49.18
CA GLN A 132 11.31 -23.72 48.28
C GLN A 132 11.42 -24.71 47.11
N ASN A 133 11.29 -26.02 47.35
CA ASN A 133 11.31 -27.02 46.28
C ASN A 133 10.11 -26.85 45.32
N ALA A 134 8.93 -26.55 45.85
CA ALA A 134 7.77 -26.23 45.03
C ALA A 134 8.04 -24.99 44.15
N THR A 135 8.60 -23.92 44.74
CA THR A 135 9.00 -22.73 43.99
C THR A 135 10.05 -23.06 42.92
N LEU A 136 11.05 -23.88 43.22
CA LEU A 136 12.07 -24.28 42.25
C LEU A 136 11.46 -25.02 41.05
N ASN A 137 10.58 -25.99 41.28
CA ASN A 137 9.88 -26.68 40.20
C ASN A 137 8.98 -25.73 39.40
N THR A 138 8.29 -24.79 40.04
CA THR A 138 7.55 -23.74 39.33
C THR A 138 8.48 -22.87 38.49
N THR A 139 9.64 -22.45 39.01
CA THR A 139 10.60 -21.64 38.24
C THR A 139 11.18 -22.38 37.05
N ARG A 140 11.42 -23.69 37.15
CA ARG A 140 11.87 -24.51 36.01
C ARG A 140 10.80 -24.58 34.92
N ALA A 141 9.54 -24.81 35.31
CA ALA A 141 8.42 -24.81 34.37
C ALA A 141 8.23 -23.44 33.69
N GLU A 142 8.35 -22.33 34.43
CA GLU A 142 8.25 -20.99 33.84
C GLU A 142 9.46 -20.66 32.94
N LEU A 143 10.68 -21.08 33.30
CA LEU A 143 11.85 -20.92 32.44
C LEU A 143 11.69 -21.66 31.11
N ARG A 144 11.07 -22.85 31.14
CA ARG A 144 10.72 -23.60 29.94
C ARG A 144 9.77 -22.83 29.02
N LYS A 145 8.73 -22.21 29.59
CA LYS A 145 7.80 -21.35 28.83
C LYS A 145 8.51 -20.14 28.22
N VAL A 146 9.35 -19.46 28.99
CA VAL A 146 10.14 -18.32 28.48
C VAL A 146 11.05 -18.75 27.33
N ARG A 147 11.62 -19.96 27.39
CA ARG A 147 12.41 -20.52 26.30
C ARG A 147 11.56 -20.80 25.06
N GLU A 148 10.36 -21.35 25.22
CA GLU A 148 9.41 -21.56 24.12
C GLU A 148 9.01 -20.24 23.45
N GLU A 149 8.68 -19.21 24.23
CA GLU A 149 8.44 -17.85 23.72
C GLU A 149 9.69 -17.26 23.03
N LEU A 150 10.88 -17.49 23.58
CA LEU A 150 12.13 -17.05 22.95
C LEU A 150 12.36 -17.74 21.61
N VAL A 151 12.04 -19.02 21.50
CA VAL A 151 12.10 -19.79 20.24
C VAL A 151 11.14 -19.19 19.21
N ASP A 152 9.91 -18.85 19.62
CA ASP A 152 8.93 -18.22 18.75
C ASP A 152 9.37 -16.82 18.28
N VAL A 153 9.92 -16.01 19.20
CA VAL A 153 10.49 -14.69 18.88
C VAL A 153 11.69 -14.82 17.94
N ILE A 154 12.55 -15.84 18.10
CA ILE A 154 13.67 -16.10 17.20
C ILE A 154 13.16 -16.46 15.80
N ASN A 155 12.16 -17.33 15.70
CA ASN A 155 11.56 -17.70 14.42
C ASN A 155 10.95 -16.50 13.72
N GLU A 156 10.18 -15.68 14.44
CA GLU A 156 9.58 -14.47 13.91
C GLU A 156 10.63 -13.44 13.49
N HIS A 157 11.68 -13.23 14.31
CA HIS A 157 12.80 -12.37 13.95
C HIS A 157 13.48 -12.81 12.66
N ASN A 158 13.75 -14.12 12.52
CA ASN A 158 14.36 -14.69 11.33
C ASN A 158 13.45 -14.52 10.10
N ARG A 159 12.13 -14.69 10.26
CA ARG A 159 11.14 -14.47 9.20
C ARG A 159 11.14 -13.00 8.75
N LEU A 160 11.06 -12.06 9.70
CA LEU A 160 11.08 -10.62 9.42
C LEU A 160 12.37 -10.19 8.73
N LYS A 161 13.52 -10.73 9.15
CA LYS A 161 14.80 -10.47 8.47
C LYS A 161 14.80 -10.93 7.02
N ARG A 162 14.31 -12.14 6.74
CA ARG A 162 14.21 -12.66 5.35
C ARG A 162 13.31 -11.76 4.50
N ASN A 163 12.13 -11.41 5.02
CA ASN A 163 11.21 -10.49 4.33
C ASN A 163 11.88 -9.14 4.07
N SER A 164 12.57 -8.58 5.06
CA SER A 164 13.26 -7.30 4.91
C SER A 164 14.37 -7.33 3.84
N ARG A 165 15.08 -8.46 3.67
CA ARG A 165 16.05 -8.64 2.56
C ARG A 165 15.34 -8.65 1.20
N ILE A 166 14.20 -9.33 1.09
CA ILE A 166 13.37 -9.36 -0.14
C ILE A 166 12.84 -7.97 -0.47
N ASP A 167 12.32 -7.26 0.52
CA ASP A 167 11.80 -5.89 0.34
C ASP A 167 12.92 -4.95 -0.11
N LYS A 168 14.11 -5.07 0.49
CA LYS A 168 15.28 -4.25 0.11
C LYS A 168 15.72 -4.52 -1.34
N LYS A 169 15.75 -5.78 -1.77
CA LYS A 169 16.00 -6.15 -3.17
C LYS A 169 14.95 -5.54 -4.10
N THR A 170 13.68 -5.66 -3.75
CA THR A 170 12.57 -5.09 -4.54
C THR A 170 12.69 -3.56 -4.66
N ILE A 171 13.07 -2.88 -3.58
CA ILE A 171 13.30 -1.43 -3.59
C ILE A 171 14.47 -1.06 -4.52
N GLU A 172 15.57 -1.81 -4.49
CA GLU A 172 16.71 -1.59 -5.39
C GLU A 172 16.32 -1.79 -6.87
N ASP A 173 15.56 -2.84 -7.19
CA ASP A 173 15.05 -3.11 -8.54
C ASP A 173 14.08 -2.03 -9.03
N LEU A 174 13.19 -1.55 -8.15
CA LEU A 174 12.29 -0.44 -8.43
C LEU A 174 13.05 0.87 -8.68
N ASN A 175 14.05 1.17 -7.85
CA ASN A 175 14.89 2.37 -8.03
C ASN A 175 15.67 2.33 -9.35
N ALA A 176 16.19 1.16 -9.75
CA ALA A 176 16.83 0.99 -11.06
C ALA A 176 15.84 1.22 -12.21
N THR A 177 14.60 0.77 -12.07
CA THR A 177 13.52 0.99 -13.05
C THR A 177 13.14 2.47 -13.14
N ILE A 178 13.02 3.16 -12.01
CA ILE A 178 12.76 4.61 -11.96
C ILE A 178 13.87 5.36 -12.68
N ALA A 179 15.13 5.08 -12.36
CA ALA A 179 16.27 5.74 -13.01
C ALA A 179 16.28 5.54 -14.54
N ARG A 180 15.91 4.35 -15.03
CA ARG A 180 15.76 4.08 -16.47
C ARG A 180 14.64 4.92 -17.09
N LEU A 181 13.47 4.95 -16.47
CA LEU A 181 12.32 5.72 -16.97
C LEU A 181 12.57 7.23 -16.96
N GLU A 182 13.28 7.74 -15.96
CA GLU A 182 13.71 9.14 -15.92
C GLU A 182 14.67 9.47 -17.08
N GLY A 183 15.61 8.56 -17.39
CA GLY A 183 16.47 8.70 -18.56
C GLY A 183 15.71 8.70 -19.90
N GLU A 184 14.73 7.80 -20.05
CA GLU A 184 13.86 7.77 -21.23
C GLU A 184 13.01 9.03 -21.37
N LYS A 185 12.46 9.53 -20.26
CA LYS A 185 11.71 10.80 -20.24
C LYS A 185 12.59 11.97 -20.67
N ALA A 186 13.80 12.07 -20.15
CA ALA A 186 14.74 13.14 -20.53
C ALA A 186 15.08 13.08 -22.02
N LYS A 187 15.27 11.87 -22.58
CA LYS A 187 15.51 11.68 -24.01
C LYS A 187 14.32 12.14 -24.85
N LEU A 188 13.10 11.70 -24.51
CA LEU A 188 11.88 12.11 -25.22
C LEU A 188 11.63 13.61 -25.14
N GLN A 189 11.93 14.24 -23.99
CA GLN A 189 11.85 15.70 -23.85
C GLN A 189 12.80 16.40 -24.81
N GLY A 190 14.04 15.93 -24.94
CA GLY A 190 14.99 16.46 -25.93
C GLY A 190 14.53 16.26 -27.38
N GLU A 191 13.92 15.11 -27.70
CA GLU A 191 13.34 14.87 -29.03
C GLU A 191 12.18 15.83 -29.34
N VAL A 192 11.31 16.11 -28.37
CA VAL A 192 10.22 17.09 -28.50
C VAL A 192 10.75 18.51 -28.70
N GLU A 193 11.78 18.92 -27.96
CA GLU A 193 12.42 20.22 -28.13
C GLU A 193 13.01 20.38 -29.54
N ASN A 194 13.70 19.36 -30.05
CA ASN A 194 14.24 19.36 -31.40
C ASN A 194 13.15 19.46 -32.48
N LEU A 195 12.08 18.68 -32.35
CA LEU A 195 10.95 18.74 -33.28
C LEU A 195 10.23 20.09 -33.26
N ASN A 196 10.10 20.71 -32.09
CA ASN A 196 9.52 22.06 -31.98
C ASN A 196 10.40 23.11 -32.67
N ALA A 197 11.72 22.99 -32.58
CA ALA A 197 12.64 23.86 -33.33
C ALA A 197 12.49 23.67 -34.85
N GLU A 198 12.44 22.41 -35.32
CA GLU A 198 12.23 22.10 -36.74
C GLU A 198 10.88 22.64 -37.25
N VAL A 199 9.81 22.53 -36.46
CA VAL A 199 8.50 23.10 -36.80
C VAL A 199 8.58 24.63 -36.91
N ALA A 200 9.29 25.29 -36.00
CA ALA A 200 9.46 26.75 -36.05
C ALA A 200 10.23 27.20 -37.31
N ASP A 201 11.28 26.47 -37.68
CA ASP A 201 12.06 26.73 -38.90
C ASP A 201 11.19 26.54 -40.16
N LEU A 202 10.43 25.44 -40.25
CA LEU A 202 9.51 25.19 -41.36
C LEU A 202 8.40 26.24 -41.45
N GLN A 203 7.87 26.71 -40.31
CA GLN A 203 6.88 27.79 -40.30
C GLN A 203 7.47 29.11 -40.83
N ALA A 204 8.72 29.41 -40.50
CA ALA A 204 9.42 30.58 -41.03
C ALA A 204 9.61 30.48 -42.55
N GLU A 205 10.01 29.30 -43.06
CA GLU A 205 10.15 29.05 -44.50
C GLU A 205 8.80 29.20 -45.23
N VAL A 206 7.72 28.64 -44.67
CA VAL A 206 6.37 28.80 -45.23
C VAL A 206 5.95 30.27 -45.27
N ALA A 207 6.24 31.05 -44.23
CA ALA A 207 5.95 32.48 -44.21
C ALA A 207 6.73 33.25 -45.29
N GLU A 208 8.02 32.95 -45.46
CA GLU A 208 8.87 33.54 -46.52
C GLU A 208 8.31 33.22 -47.91
N LYS A 209 8.00 31.95 -48.18
CA LYS A 209 7.43 31.52 -49.46
C LYS A 209 6.06 32.12 -49.74
N THR A 210 5.24 32.30 -48.71
CA THR A 210 3.94 32.96 -48.84
C THR A 210 4.10 34.44 -49.22
N ALA A 211 5.07 35.14 -48.60
CA ALA A 211 5.38 36.52 -48.97
C ALA A 211 5.92 36.62 -50.42
N GLU A 212 6.77 35.68 -50.83
CA GLU A 212 7.29 35.60 -52.21
C GLU A 212 6.17 35.40 -53.23
N ILE A 213 5.21 34.49 -52.94
CA ILE A 213 4.02 34.27 -53.79
C ILE A 213 3.19 35.55 -53.91
N GLU A 214 2.96 36.26 -52.81
CA GLU A 214 2.13 37.46 -52.84
C GLU A 214 2.79 38.60 -53.65
N HIS A 215 4.11 38.78 -53.49
CA HIS A 215 4.88 39.71 -54.33
C HIS A 215 4.83 39.33 -55.81
N GLN A 216 4.90 38.04 -56.14
CA GLN A 216 4.76 37.57 -57.53
C GLN A 216 3.36 37.85 -58.09
N LYS A 217 2.29 37.64 -57.31
CA LYS A 217 0.92 37.98 -57.74
C LYS A 217 0.76 39.47 -58.02
N GLU A 218 1.30 40.33 -57.16
CA GLU A 218 1.27 41.78 -57.38
C GLU A 218 2.00 42.16 -58.68
N THR A 219 3.15 41.54 -58.93
CA THR A 219 3.90 41.72 -60.18
C THR A 219 3.09 41.28 -61.41
N ILE A 220 2.35 40.17 -61.31
CA ILE A 220 1.46 39.69 -62.39
C ILE A 220 0.32 40.70 -62.63
N LEU A 221 -0.36 41.17 -61.59
CA LEU A 221 -1.40 42.20 -61.69
C LEU A 221 -0.90 43.48 -62.38
N ASN A 222 0.29 43.95 -62.01
CA ASN A 222 0.92 45.11 -62.63
C ASN A 222 1.25 44.87 -64.12
N ARG A 223 1.66 43.65 -64.48
CA ARG A 223 1.88 43.27 -65.89
C ARG A 223 0.57 43.20 -66.67
N ASP A 224 -0.48 42.62 -66.10
CA ASP A 224 -1.79 42.50 -66.74
C ASP A 224 -2.43 43.87 -66.99
N THR A 225 -2.34 44.79 -66.03
CA THR A 225 -2.80 46.18 -66.22
C THR A 225 -2.01 46.90 -67.32
N THR A 226 -0.70 46.66 -67.41
CA THR A 226 0.15 47.18 -68.48
C THR A 226 -0.25 46.61 -69.84
N ILE A 227 -0.47 45.30 -69.93
CA ILE A 227 -0.96 44.61 -71.15
C ILE A 227 -2.30 45.17 -71.58
N ALA A 228 -3.26 45.35 -70.66
CA ALA A 228 -4.57 45.92 -70.95
C ALA A 228 -4.49 47.37 -71.47
N SER A 229 -3.60 48.18 -70.89
CA SER A 229 -3.33 49.54 -71.35
C SER A 229 -2.77 49.55 -72.78
N LEU A 230 -1.78 48.69 -73.04
CA LEU A 230 -1.18 48.53 -74.37
C LEU A 230 -2.21 48.04 -75.40
N HIS A 231 -3.05 47.06 -75.06
CA HIS A 231 -4.15 46.62 -75.92
C HIS A 231 -5.11 47.77 -76.26
N LYS A 232 -5.52 48.59 -75.28
CA LYS A 232 -6.35 49.78 -75.55
C LYS A 232 -5.66 50.78 -76.47
N GLN A 233 -4.35 50.98 -76.33
CA GLN A 233 -3.61 51.87 -77.22
C GLN A 233 -3.58 51.30 -78.65
N VAL A 234 -3.32 50.01 -78.81
CA VAL A 234 -3.37 49.32 -80.11
C VAL A 234 -4.76 49.44 -80.75
N GLU A 235 -5.82 49.15 -79.99
CA GLU A 235 -7.21 49.25 -80.46
C GLU A 235 -7.57 50.68 -80.89
N LYS A 236 -7.12 51.69 -80.13
CA LYS A 236 -7.35 53.11 -80.43
C LYS A 236 -6.55 53.58 -81.66
N LEU A 237 -5.40 52.98 -81.92
CA LEU A 237 -4.62 53.22 -83.14
C LEU A 237 -5.21 52.47 -84.35
N MET A 238 -5.90 51.35 -84.12
CA MET A 238 -6.56 50.57 -85.17
C MET A 238 -7.94 51.13 -85.58
N ASN A 239 -8.55 52.08 -84.85
CA ASN A 239 -9.92 52.51 -85.12
C ASN A 239 -10.17 54.04 -84.95
N PRO A 240 -10.46 54.81 -86.02
CA PRO A 240 -10.85 56.21 -85.91
C PRO A 240 -12.38 56.41 -85.83
N ARG A 241 -12.90 56.58 -84.59
CA ARG A 241 -14.11 57.35 -84.17
C ARG A 241 -15.55 56.83 -84.51
N PRO A 242 -16.60 57.23 -83.74
CA PRO A 242 -17.36 56.30 -82.86
C PRO A 242 -18.92 56.40 -82.93
N GLY A 243 -19.62 55.48 -82.23
CA GLY A 243 -21.06 55.57 -81.88
C GLY A 243 -21.53 54.29 -81.13
N VAL A 244 -21.70 54.26 -79.81
CA VAL A 244 -22.82 54.68 -78.92
C VAL A 244 -24.02 53.71 -78.89
N THR A 245 -24.48 53.43 -77.64
CA THR A 245 -25.73 52.80 -77.12
C THR A 245 -25.55 51.41 -76.47
N VAL A 246 -26.20 51.02 -75.36
CA VAL A 246 -27.07 51.72 -74.37
C VAL A 246 -27.09 50.94 -73.04
N ALA A 247 -27.43 51.67 -71.98
CA ALA A 247 -27.71 51.31 -70.60
C ALA A 247 -28.57 50.06 -70.32
N GLY A 248 -28.29 49.46 -69.15
CA GLY A 248 -29.20 48.64 -68.36
C GLY A 248 -28.82 48.68 -66.88
N SER A 249 -29.47 49.55 -66.10
CA SER A 249 -29.55 49.49 -64.63
C SER A 249 -30.37 48.26 -64.22
N GLY A 250 -30.20 47.56 -63.10
CA GLY A 250 -29.62 47.86 -61.80
C GLY A 250 -30.40 47.02 -60.77
N GLY A 251 -29.82 46.73 -59.61
CA GLY A 251 -30.55 46.14 -58.48
C GLY A 251 -29.79 45.05 -57.75
N GLY A 252 -28.92 45.47 -56.82
CA GLY A 252 -28.39 44.59 -55.79
C GLY A 252 -29.49 44.20 -54.80
N SER A 253 -29.47 42.94 -54.37
CA SER A 253 -30.30 42.46 -53.26
C SER A 253 -29.38 41.99 -52.14
N ALA A 254 -29.62 42.56 -50.96
CA ALA A 254 -28.91 42.28 -49.73
C ALA A 254 -29.09 40.82 -49.30
N ILE A 255 -28.00 40.19 -48.87
CA ILE A 255 -28.03 38.89 -48.21
C ILE A 255 -28.45 39.15 -46.76
N ALA A 256 -29.55 38.53 -46.35
CA ALA A 256 -30.08 38.59 -45.00
C ALA A 256 -29.18 37.80 -44.04
N ASP A 257 -28.56 38.53 -43.12
CA ASP A 257 -28.09 38.05 -41.82
C ASP A 257 -29.30 37.57 -41.02
N ASN A 258 -29.44 36.25 -40.81
CA ASN A 258 -30.09 35.59 -39.66
C ASN A 258 -30.35 34.11 -40.00
N LEU A 259 -29.33 33.27 -39.85
CA LEU A 259 -29.42 31.82 -40.13
C LEU A 259 -30.03 31.02 -38.95
N GLU A 260 -30.15 31.61 -37.76
CA GLU A 260 -30.65 30.92 -36.55
C GLU A 260 -32.16 30.59 -36.60
N ASN A 261 -32.95 31.27 -37.45
CA ASN A 261 -34.39 31.03 -37.60
C ASN A 261 -34.75 30.05 -38.74
N ALA A 262 -33.76 29.39 -39.35
CA ALA A 262 -33.96 28.52 -40.52
C ALA A 262 -33.77 27.02 -40.27
N LEU A 263 -33.34 26.61 -39.07
CA LEU A 263 -33.08 25.21 -38.73
C LEU A 263 -34.34 24.58 -38.13
N SER A 264 -34.68 23.37 -38.58
CA SER A 264 -35.82 22.64 -38.01
C SER A 264 -35.50 22.19 -36.57
N PRO A 265 -36.41 22.28 -35.59
CA PRO A 265 -36.20 21.71 -34.26
C PRO A 265 -36.13 20.17 -34.29
N GLY A 266 -35.47 19.57 -33.30
CA GLY A 266 -35.51 18.11 -33.08
C GLY A 266 -34.13 17.43 -33.05
N ASP A 267 -34.13 16.10 -33.07
CA ASP A 267 -32.89 15.29 -33.09
C ASP A 267 -32.23 15.37 -34.47
N LYS A 268 -30.94 15.70 -34.49
CA LYS A 268 -30.19 16.00 -35.73
C LYS A 268 -29.02 15.10 -35.98
N GLY A 269 -28.56 14.38 -34.97
CA GLY A 269 -27.38 13.56 -35.07
C GLY A 269 -26.98 12.93 -33.74
N LYS A 270 -25.82 12.30 -33.75
CA LYS A 270 -25.28 11.57 -32.60
C LYS A 270 -23.78 11.81 -32.45
N VAL A 271 -23.31 11.76 -31.22
CA VAL A 271 -21.88 11.82 -30.89
C VAL A 271 -21.23 10.48 -31.23
N VAL A 272 -20.23 10.50 -32.10
CA VAL A 272 -19.50 9.29 -32.56
C VAL A 272 -18.18 9.12 -31.83
N ALA A 273 -17.50 10.22 -31.54
CA ALA A 273 -16.26 10.25 -30.76
C ALA A 273 -16.17 11.56 -30.00
N PHE A 274 -15.44 11.59 -28.89
CA PHE A 274 -15.18 12.80 -28.11
C PHE A 274 -13.86 12.65 -27.37
N ASP A 275 -13.28 13.79 -27.01
CA ASP A 275 -12.11 13.85 -26.14
C ASP A 275 -12.36 14.90 -25.06
N ASP A 276 -12.57 14.42 -23.84
CA ASP A 276 -12.81 15.30 -22.69
C ASP A 276 -11.56 16.08 -22.26
N ASN A 277 -10.35 15.68 -22.64
CA ASN A 277 -9.13 16.43 -22.33
C ASN A 277 -8.93 17.58 -23.32
N LEU A 278 -9.18 17.33 -24.60
CA LEU A 278 -9.05 18.30 -25.69
C LEU A 278 -10.33 19.11 -25.95
N LYS A 279 -11.42 18.79 -25.24
CA LYS A 279 -12.69 19.52 -25.22
C LYS A 279 -13.36 19.62 -26.60
N PHE A 280 -13.31 18.54 -27.38
CA PHE A 280 -14.01 18.46 -28.66
C PHE A 280 -14.84 17.17 -28.76
N ALA A 281 -15.87 17.23 -29.61
CA ALA A 281 -16.71 16.12 -29.99
C ALA A 281 -16.80 16.00 -31.51
N VAL A 282 -16.91 14.78 -32.01
CA VAL A 282 -17.16 14.44 -33.42
C VAL A 282 -18.59 13.92 -33.52
N ILE A 283 -19.37 14.58 -34.37
CA ILE A 283 -20.80 14.36 -34.49
C ILE A 283 -21.10 13.90 -35.91
N GLU A 284 -21.92 12.86 -36.01
CA GLU A 284 -22.53 12.42 -37.25
C GLU A 284 -23.93 13.01 -37.33
N PHE A 285 -24.15 13.90 -38.30
CA PHE A 285 -25.44 14.53 -38.55
C PHE A 285 -26.24 13.77 -39.60
N ASP A 286 -27.57 13.83 -39.48
CA ASP A 286 -28.48 13.29 -40.46
C ASP A 286 -28.36 14.03 -41.80
N SER A 287 -28.53 13.30 -42.91
CA SER A 287 -28.35 13.84 -44.25
C SER A 287 -29.30 15.00 -44.58
N ASP A 288 -30.50 14.99 -43.98
CA ASP A 288 -31.48 16.07 -44.09
C ASP A 288 -30.99 17.34 -43.38
N PHE A 289 -30.47 17.21 -42.16
CA PHE A 289 -29.95 18.34 -41.40
C PHE A 289 -28.68 18.93 -42.04
N MET A 290 -27.82 18.11 -42.62
CA MET A 290 -26.64 18.59 -43.35
C MET A 290 -27.02 19.45 -44.56
N ARG A 291 -28.14 19.14 -45.24
CA ARG A 291 -28.70 19.98 -46.31
C ARG A 291 -29.29 21.29 -45.78
N GLU A 292 -29.92 21.28 -44.61
CA GLU A 292 -30.37 22.52 -43.95
C GLU A 292 -29.19 23.42 -43.58
N LEU A 293 -28.12 22.84 -43.03
CA LEU A 293 -26.95 23.55 -42.52
C LEU A 293 -26.05 24.12 -43.64
N LEU A 294 -25.87 23.35 -44.73
CA LEU A 294 -24.91 23.66 -45.80
C LEU A 294 -25.56 23.99 -47.16
N GLY A 295 -26.90 23.99 -47.25
CA GLY A 295 -27.65 24.12 -48.50
C GLY A 295 -27.76 22.80 -49.27
N GLU A 296 -28.67 22.73 -50.26
CA GLU A 296 -28.92 21.52 -51.07
C GLU A 296 -27.65 20.96 -51.74
N ASP A 297 -26.72 21.84 -52.14
CA ASP A 297 -25.44 21.47 -52.78
C ASP A 297 -24.28 21.23 -51.79
N LEU A 298 -24.53 21.28 -50.47
CA LEU A 298 -23.53 21.16 -49.39
C LEU A 298 -22.34 22.13 -49.50
N SER A 299 -22.51 23.22 -50.24
CA SER A 299 -21.46 24.15 -50.65
C SER A 299 -21.29 25.33 -49.69
N ARG A 300 -22.28 25.62 -48.83
CA ARG A 300 -22.20 26.73 -47.87
C ARG A 300 -21.15 26.46 -46.79
N GLY A 301 -20.63 27.51 -46.18
CA GLY A 301 -19.76 27.42 -45.02
C GLY A 301 -20.53 26.92 -43.79
N LEU A 302 -19.83 26.21 -42.89
CA LEU A 302 -20.43 25.75 -41.63
C LEU A 302 -20.71 26.98 -40.74
N PRO A 303 -21.96 27.24 -40.34
CA PRO A 303 -22.26 28.35 -39.44
C PRO A 303 -21.79 28.02 -38.02
N GLN A 304 -21.39 29.04 -37.26
CA GLN A 304 -21.00 28.89 -35.86
C GLN A 304 -22.24 28.92 -34.96
N ILE A 305 -23.01 27.83 -35.01
CA ILE A 305 -24.19 27.65 -34.16
C ILE A 305 -23.87 26.79 -32.93
N GLU A 306 -24.62 27.01 -31.87
CA GLU A 306 -24.61 26.17 -30.67
C GLU A 306 -25.74 25.15 -30.73
N MET A 307 -25.46 23.92 -30.32
CA MET A 307 -26.44 22.83 -30.25
C MET A 307 -26.43 22.20 -28.86
N MET A 308 -27.51 21.52 -28.51
CA MET A 308 -27.65 20.84 -27.23
C MET A 308 -27.43 19.33 -27.40
N VAL A 309 -26.95 18.70 -26.33
CA VAL A 309 -26.72 17.25 -26.29
C VAL A 309 -27.50 16.64 -25.14
N ARG A 310 -28.23 15.56 -25.42
CA ARG A 310 -28.99 14.79 -24.44
C ARG A 310 -28.66 13.30 -24.48
N ARG A 311 -28.78 12.64 -23.34
CA ARG A 311 -28.65 11.19 -23.19
C ARG A 311 -30.00 10.61 -22.77
N PRO A 312 -30.69 9.89 -23.66
CA PRO A 312 -31.95 9.25 -23.33
C PRO A 312 -31.82 8.34 -22.10
N GLY A 313 -32.60 8.61 -21.05
CA GLY A 313 -32.59 7.82 -19.81
C GLY A 313 -31.60 8.31 -18.72
N LEU A 314 -31.00 9.48 -18.90
CA LEU A 314 -30.19 10.14 -17.88
C LEU A 314 -31.08 10.97 -16.93
N GLU A 315 -31.07 10.68 -15.63
CA GLU A 315 -31.81 11.46 -14.63
C GLU A 315 -30.91 12.50 -13.95
N THR A 316 -30.69 13.66 -14.59
CA THR A 316 -30.11 14.84 -13.92
C THR A 316 -31.19 15.79 -13.40
N ALA A 317 -30.79 16.80 -12.63
CA ALA A 317 -31.67 17.90 -12.23
C ALA A 317 -32.29 18.67 -13.42
N SER A 318 -31.71 18.55 -14.63
CA SER A 318 -32.22 19.13 -15.89
C SER A 318 -32.79 18.07 -16.84
N GLY A 319 -33.09 16.87 -16.34
CA GLY A 319 -33.54 15.73 -17.15
C GLY A 319 -32.40 15.06 -17.93
N ASP A 320 -32.65 14.74 -19.19
CA ASP A 320 -31.73 14.00 -20.07
C ASP A 320 -30.57 14.87 -20.61
N PHE A 321 -30.41 16.11 -20.14
CA PHE A 321 -29.43 17.06 -20.67
C PHE A 321 -27.98 16.75 -20.23
N VAL A 322 -27.04 16.79 -21.18
CA VAL A 322 -25.61 16.48 -20.94
C VAL A 322 -24.75 17.73 -21.02
N THR A 323 -24.76 18.42 -22.17
CA THR A 323 -23.93 19.61 -22.41
C THR A 323 -24.40 20.43 -23.62
N ARG A 324 -23.77 21.57 -23.86
CA ARG A 324 -23.84 22.33 -25.11
C ARG A 324 -22.55 22.20 -25.90
N ILE A 325 -22.68 22.25 -27.22
CA ILE A 325 -21.57 22.15 -28.16
C ILE A 325 -21.64 23.28 -29.18
N ARG A 326 -20.50 23.74 -29.67
CA ARG A 326 -20.41 24.76 -30.73
C ARG A 326 -19.74 24.17 -31.96
N LEU A 327 -20.39 24.26 -33.11
CA LEU A 327 -19.86 23.70 -34.35
C LEU A 327 -18.63 24.49 -34.83
N ARG A 328 -17.54 23.77 -35.16
CA ARG A 328 -16.25 24.38 -35.49
C ARG A 328 -15.78 24.05 -36.90
N GLN A 329 -15.71 22.77 -37.23
CA GLN A 329 -15.09 22.32 -38.47
C GLN A 329 -15.82 21.13 -39.05
N ARG A 330 -16.10 21.14 -40.35
CA ARG A 330 -16.59 19.97 -41.06
C ARG A 330 -15.46 19.07 -41.53
N VAL A 331 -15.68 17.77 -41.50
CA VAL A 331 -14.85 16.79 -42.20
C VAL A 331 -15.48 16.57 -43.57
N ARG A 332 -14.77 16.94 -44.64
CA ARG A 332 -15.26 16.78 -46.01
C ARG A 332 -15.44 15.28 -46.30
N ASP A 333 -16.48 14.96 -47.07
CA ASP A 333 -16.76 13.62 -47.60
C ASP A 333 -17.22 12.54 -46.58
N GLN A 334 -17.40 12.89 -45.30
CA GLN A 334 -17.81 11.93 -44.26
C GLN A 334 -19.10 12.29 -43.48
N GLY A 335 -19.70 13.46 -43.75
CA GLY A 335 -20.90 13.90 -43.00
C GLY A 335 -20.63 14.18 -41.51
N LEU A 336 -19.36 14.26 -41.12
CA LEU A 336 -18.93 14.47 -39.74
C LEU A 336 -18.60 15.94 -39.48
N VAL A 337 -18.94 16.40 -38.28
CA VAL A 337 -18.62 17.74 -37.81
C VAL A 337 -17.92 17.66 -36.46
N ILE A 338 -16.81 18.38 -36.37
CA ILE A 338 -16.07 18.62 -35.13
C ILE A 338 -16.70 19.84 -34.45
N ALA A 339 -17.06 19.67 -33.18
CA ALA A 339 -17.61 20.70 -32.33
C ALA A 339 -16.77 20.84 -31.05
N ASP A 340 -16.68 22.05 -30.52
CA ASP A 340 -16.08 22.30 -29.21
C ASP A 340 -17.12 22.08 -28.11
N ILE A 341 -16.71 21.45 -27.00
CA ILE A 341 -17.57 21.19 -25.83
C ILE A 341 -17.59 22.44 -24.94
N LEU A 342 -18.77 22.99 -24.67
CA LEU A 342 -18.92 24.15 -23.79
C LEU A 342 -18.95 23.70 -22.32
N ILE A 343 -17.79 23.78 -21.68
CA ILE A 343 -17.56 23.30 -20.30
C ILE A 343 -18.52 23.98 -19.30
N ASP A 344 -18.80 25.27 -19.47
CA ASP A 344 -19.69 26.04 -18.58
C ASP A 344 -21.13 25.50 -18.54
N TRP A 345 -21.49 24.68 -19.54
CA TRP A 345 -22.82 24.07 -19.68
C TRP A 345 -22.78 22.55 -19.51
N GLN A 346 -21.62 21.96 -19.19
CA GLN A 346 -21.46 20.52 -19.05
C GLN A 346 -21.93 20.05 -17.67
N GLN A 347 -23.00 19.24 -17.64
CA GLN A 347 -23.48 18.60 -16.41
C GLN A 347 -22.82 17.23 -16.19
N VAL A 348 -22.63 16.48 -17.28
CA VAL A 348 -22.05 15.14 -17.29
C VAL A 348 -21.07 15.03 -18.48
N PRO A 349 -19.99 14.22 -18.38
CA PRO A 349 -19.17 13.85 -19.54
C PRO A 349 -19.98 13.30 -20.71
N LEU A 350 -19.54 13.61 -21.94
CA LEU A 350 -20.14 13.05 -23.15
C LEU A 350 -19.90 11.54 -23.21
N GLU A 351 -20.80 10.82 -23.88
CA GLU A 351 -20.62 9.42 -24.23
C GLU A 351 -20.95 9.20 -25.70
N GLN A 352 -20.49 8.06 -26.22
CA GLN A 352 -20.83 7.64 -27.57
C GLN A 352 -22.34 7.37 -27.67
N ASN A 353 -22.95 7.84 -28.75
CA ASN A 353 -24.40 7.81 -29.03
C ASN A 353 -25.25 8.81 -28.25
N ASP A 354 -24.66 9.78 -27.55
CA ASP A 354 -25.41 10.94 -27.07
C ASP A 354 -26.06 11.68 -28.25
N VAL A 355 -27.32 12.10 -28.09
CA VAL A 355 -28.14 12.66 -29.16
C VAL A 355 -27.96 14.18 -29.21
N VAL A 356 -27.62 14.68 -30.38
CA VAL A 356 -27.50 16.12 -30.66
C VAL A 356 -28.84 16.64 -31.17
N TYR A 357 -29.35 17.68 -30.53
CA TYR A 357 -30.62 18.30 -30.87
C TYR A 357 -30.51 19.83 -30.94
N PHE A 358 -31.39 20.43 -31.72
CA PHE A 358 -31.54 21.88 -31.88
C PHE A 358 -32.92 22.32 -31.42
#